data_AF-A0A7W7S4S3-F1
#
_entry.id   AF-A0A7W7S4S3-F1
#
_cell.length_a   1.000
_cell.length_b   1.000
_cell.length_c   1.000
_cell.angle_alpha   90.00
_cell.angle_beta   90.00
_cell.angle_gamma   90.00
#
_symmetry.space_group_name_H-M   'P 1'
#
loop_
_entity.id
_entity.type
_entity.pdbx_description
1 polymer ?
#
loop_
_entity_poly.entity_id
_entity_poly.type
_entity_poly.pdbx_seq_one_letter_code
_entity_poly.pdbx_strand_id
1 'polypeptide(L)'
;MTSGSPAVTRRRREQLREFLRTRRARLTPGDVGMATVGRRRTPGLRREEVAVLAGVGVSWYTWLEQGRDINVSPEVLNAISGALRLTEPERAHLYLLAGLNPPRVGGARGAAVTPELRHLLDAWTPRPAVLQDRYWNLLAIQRPSTSSCQVVARA
;
A
#
# COMPACT_ATOMS: atom_id res chain seq x y z
N MET A 1 11.20 -17.37 -2.46
CA MET A 1 11.34 -16.68 -3.76
C MET A 1 10.07 -16.93 -4.55
N THR A 2 9.11 -16.00 -4.50
CA THR A 2 7.81 -16.19 -5.16
C THR A 2 7.95 -15.84 -6.63
N SER A 3 8.26 -16.82 -7.47
CA SER A 3 8.15 -16.71 -8.92
C SER A 3 6.67 -16.56 -9.30
N GLY A 4 6.15 -15.33 -9.19
CA GLY A 4 4.85 -15.00 -9.76
C GLY A 4 4.89 -15.26 -11.26
N SER A 5 3.89 -15.99 -11.78
CA SER A 5 3.78 -16.27 -13.22
C SER A 5 3.91 -14.97 -14.03
N PRO A 6 4.71 -14.94 -15.11
CA PRO A 6 4.94 -13.74 -15.91
C PRO A 6 3.63 -13.14 -16.45
N ALA A 7 2.62 -13.98 -16.69
CA ALA A 7 1.28 -13.53 -17.07
C ALA A 7 0.57 -12.74 -15.97
N VAL A 8 0.72 -13.14 -14.70
CA VAL A 8 0.14 -12.44 -13.54
C VAL A 8 0.82 -11.09 -13.36
N THR A 9 2.15 -11.04 -13.48
CA THR A 9 2.91 -9.79 -13.40
C THR A 9 2.52 -8.80 -14.50
N ARG A 10 2.35 -9.28 -15.75
CA ARG A 10 1.87 -8.44 -16.85
C ARG A 10 0.48 -7.88 -16.59
N ARG A 11 -0.46 -8.73 -16.14
CA ARG A 11 -1.83 -8.29 -15.80
C ARG A 11 -1.84 -7.25 -14.68
N ARG A 12 -1.00 -7.40 -13.66
CA ARG A 12 -0.83 -6.39 -12.59
C ARG A 12 -0.32 -5.06 -13.13
N ARG A 13 0.64 -5.07 -14.06
CA ARG A 13 1.16 -3.85 -14.71
C ARG A 13 0.10 -3.15 -15.57
N GLU A 14 -0.74 -3.91 -16.28
CA GLU A 14 -1.87 -3.36 -17.03
C GLU A 14 -2.89 -2.70 -16.09
N GLN A 15 -3.20 -3.33 -14.96
CA GLN A 15 -4.06 -2.78 -13.93
C GLN A 15 -3.46 -1.52 -13.29
N LEU A 16 -2.15 -1.52 -13.01
CA LEU A 16 -1.41 -0.36 -12.49
C LEU A 16 -1.50 0.83 -13.45
N ARG A 17 -1.27 0.58 -14.74
CA ARG A 17 -1.41 1.58 -15.80
C ARG A 17 -2.81 2.20 -15.80
N GLU A 18 -3.85 1.37 -15.82
CA GLU A 18 -5.23 1.86 -15.88
C GLU A 18 -5.63 2.61 -14.62
N PHE A 19 -5.18 2.13 -13.46
CA PHE A 19 -5.39 2.78 -12.18
C PHE A 19 -4.77 4.19 -12.17
N LEU A 20 -3.48 4.33 -12.52
CA LEU A 20 -2.80 5.62 -12.55
C LEU A 20 -3.45 6.59 -13.56
N ARG A 21 -3.82 6.10 -14.75
CA ARG A 21 -4.50 6.89 -15.77
C ARG A 21 -5.83 7.44 -15.26
N THR A 22 -6.63 6.60 -14.62
CA THR A 22 -7.94 6.97 -14.07
C THR A 22 -7.80 7.99 -12.94
N ARG A 23 -6.83 7.82 -12.05
CA ARG A 23 -6.57 8.76 -10.93
C ARG A 23 -6.09 10.12 -11.41
N ARG A 24 -5.18 10.14 -12.39
CA ARG A 24 -4.70 11.37 -13.01
C ARG A 24 -5.81 12.15 -13.72
N ALA A 25 -6.71 11.46 -14.43
CA ALA A 25 -7.82 12.08 -15.14
C ALA A 25 -8.89 12.71 -14.21
N ARG A 26 -8.97 12.26 -12.95
CA ARG A 26 -9.92 12.79 -11.97
C ARG A 26 -9.50 14.12 -11.34
N LEU A 27 -8.20 14.38 -11.27
CA LEU A 27 -7.67 15.58 -10.62
C LEU A 27 -7.52 16.71 -11.62
N THR A 28 -7.93 17.91 -11.21
CA THR A 28 -7.61 19.16 -11.89
C THR A 28 -6.37 19.80 -11.28
N PRO A 29 -5.69 20.71 -12.01
CA PRO A 29 -4.58 21.49 -11.45
C PRO A 29 -4.96 22.24 -10.17
N GLY A 30 -6.20 22.74 -10.11
CA GLY A 30 -6.70 23.45 -8.93
C GLY A 30 -6.73 22.56 -7.68
N ASP A 31 -7.09 21.28 -7.83
CA ASP A 31 -7.17 20.33 -6.71
C ASP A 31 -5.82 20.05 -6.05
N VAL A 32 -4.72 20.32 -6.76
CA VAL A 32 -3.35 20.12 -6.30
C VAL A 32 -2.60 21.45 -6.10
N GLY A 33 -3.31 22.59 -6.12
CA GLY A 33 -2.74 23.92 -5.89
C GLY A 33 -1.91 24.46 -7.05
N MET A 34 -2.04 23.91 -8.26
CA MET A 34 -1.38 24.41 -9.46
C MET A 34 -2.23 25.44 -10.20
N ALA A 35 -1.58 26.49 -10.70
CA ALA A 35 -2.22 27.47 -11.56
C ALA A 35 -2.59 26.83 -12.92
N THR A 36 -3.83 27.05 -13.35
CA THR A 36 -4.28 26.62 -14.68
C THR A 36 -3.82 27.62 -15.72
N VAL A 37 -2.70 27.34 -16.41
CA VAL A 37 -2.18 28.21 -17.47
C VAL A 37 -2.71 27.78 -18.84
N GLY A 38 -3.44 28.66 -19.53
CA GLY A 38 -3.80 28.55 -20.95
C GLY A 38 -4.89 27.52 -21.32
N ARG A 39 -5.14 27.38 -22.62
CA ARG A 39 -6.17 26.48 -23.19
C ARG A 39 -5.68 25.03 -23.17
N ARG A 40 -6.36 24.14 -22.44
CA ARG A 40 -5.96 22.73 -22.29
C ARG A 40 -6.64 21.82 -23.32
N ARG A 41 -5.85 20.94 -23.94
CA ARG A 41 -6.34 19.86 -24.82
C ARG A 41 -6.64 18.56 -24.07
N THR A 42 -6.05 18.36 -22.90
CA THR A 42 -6.23 17.15 -22.09
C THR A 42 -7.02 17.50 -20.83
N PRO A 43 -8.18 16.86 -20.58
CA PRO A 43 -8.88 17.01 -19.31
C PRO A 43 -8.06 16.35 -18.18
N GLY A 44 -7.97 17.03 -17.05
CA GLY A 44 -7.27 16.56 -15.84
C GLY A 44 -5.79 16.97 -15.75
N LEU A 45 -5.05 16.30 -14.86
CA LEU A 45 -3.63 16.55 -14.63
C LEU A 45 -2.77 16.00 -15.77
N ARG A 46 -1.74 16.73 -16.17
CA ARG A 46 -0.75 16.30 -17.16
C ARG A 46 0.30 15.40 -16.51
N ARG A 47 1.01 14.64 -17.32
CA ARG A 47 2.11 13.78 -16.85
C ARG A 47 3.25 14.60 -16.25
N GLU A 48 3.59 15.71 -16.89
CA GLU A 48 4.59 16.64 -16.35
C GLU A 48 4.19 17.18 -14.98
N GLU A 49 2.91 17.49 -14.76
CA GLU A 49 2.40 18.03 -13.50
C GLU A 49 2.49 17.01 -12.37
N VAL A 50 2.12 15.74 -12.63
CA VAL A 50 2.27 14.67 -11.63
C VAL A 50 3.74 14.45 -11.30
N ALA A 51 4.60 14.44 -12.31
CA ALA A 51 6.03 14.22 -12.14
C ALA A 51 6.67 15.31 -11.24
N VAL A 52 6.29 16.57 -11.46
CA VAL A 52 6.73 17.69 -10.61
C VAL A 52 6.23 17.54 -9.18
N LEU A 53 4.94 17.24 -8.96
CA LEU A 53 4.38 17.06 -7.62
C LEU A 53 5.02 15.89 -6.86
N ALA A 54 5.36 14.81 -7.57
CA ALA A 54 5.97 13.63 -6.98
C ALA A 54 7.50 13.71 -6.89
N GLY A 55 8.14 14.76 -7.41
CA GLY A 55 9.60 14.89 -7.43
C GLY A 55 10.30 13.83 -8.29
N VAL A 56 9.65 13.34 -9.35
CA VAL A 56 10.19 12.32 -10.27
C VAL A 56 10.38 12.87 -11.68
N GLY A 57 11.22 12.20 -12.48
CA GLY A 57 11.37 12.56 -13.89
C GLY A 57 10.10 12.28 -14.70
N VAL A 58 9.75 13.17 -15.64
CA VAL A 58 8.57 13.02 -16.53
C VAL A 58 8.63 11.72 -17.35
N SER A 59 9.80 11.39 -17.88
CA SER A 59 10.03 10.15 -18.63
C SER A 59 9.82 8.91 -17.76
N TRP A 60 10.23 8.97 -16.51
CA TRP A 60 10.05 7.88 -15.55
C TRP A 60 8.57 7.66 -15.24
N TYR A 61 7.82 8.74 -14.95
CA TYR A 61 6.37 8.64 -14.74
C TYR A 61 5.63 8.14 -15.99
N THR A 62 6.11 8.54 -17.17
CA THR A 62 5.56 8.05 -18.45
C THR A 62 5.79 6.55 -18.62
N TRP A 63 6.95 6.01 -18.27
CA TRP A 63 7.21 4.57 -18.30
C TRP A 63 6.35 3.80 -17.29
N LEU A 64 6.10 4.38 -16.11
CA LEU A 64 5.20 3.82 -15.12
C LEU A 64 3.76 3.75 -15.66
N GLU A 65 3.25 4.83 -16.26
CA GLU A 65 1.92 4.86 -16.89
C GLU A 65 1.84 3.99 -18.16
N GLN A 66 2.98 3.67 -18.79
CA GLN A 66 3.05 2.70 -19.90
C GLN A 66 3.08 1.25 -19.43
N GLY A 67 3.25 0.98 -18.13
CA GLY A 67 3.35 -0.38 -17.59
C GLY A 67 4.65 -1.09 -17.98
N ARG A 68 5.72 -0.35 -18.26
CA ARG A 68 7.03 -0.94 -18.53
C ARG A 68 7.56 -1.69 -17.31
N ASP A 69 8.46 -2.63 -17.55
CA ASP A 69 9.18 -3.30 -16.48
C ASP A 69 10.21 -2.35 -15.86
N ILE A 70 9.83 -1.67 -14.79
CA ILE A 70 10.70 -0.77 -14.02
C ILE A 70 10.61 -1.13 -12.54
N ASN A 71 11.74 -1.05 -11.85
CA ASN A 71 11.77 -1.23 -10.40
C ASN A 71 11.35 0.08 -9.73
N VAL A 72 10.36 0.02 -8.85
CA VAL A 72 9.79 1.21 -8.20
C VAL A 72 10.07 1.16 -6.70
N SER A 73 10.67 2.21 -6.17
CA SER A 73 10.90 2.34 -4.73
C SER A 73 9.59 2.64 -3.98
N PRO A 74 9.40 2.10 -2.76
CA PRO A 74 8.30 2.47 -1.88
C PRO A 74 8.15 3.98 -1.65
N GLU A 75 9.27 4.72 -1.62
CA GLU A 75 9.31 6.17 -1.43
C GLU A 75 8.69 6.91 -2.62
N VAL A 76 9.01 6.46 -3.84
CA VAL A 76 8.46 7.02 -5.07
C VAL A 76 6.96 6.75 -5.18
N LEU A 77 6.50 5.55 -4.82
CA LEU A 77 5.06 5.27 -4.74
C LEU A 77 4.36 6.14 -3.71
N ASN A 78 5.01 6.43 -2.58
CA ASN A 78 4.46 7.32 -1.57
C ASN A 78 4.30 8.75 -2.10
N ALA A 79 5.33 9.27 -2.77
CA ALA A 79 5.28 10.59 -3.40
C ALA A 79 4.18 10.68 -4.47
N ILE A 80 4.04 9.65 -5.31
CA ILE A 80 2.97 9.58 -6.32
C ILE A 80 1.59 9.48 -5.67
N SER A 81 1.47 8.74 -4.57
CA SER A 81 0.21 8.64 -3.81
C SER A 81 -0.22 10.01 -3.28
N GLY A 82 0.74 10.80 -2.77
CA GLY A 82 0.50 12.17 -2.33
C GLY A 82 0.15 13.11 -3.49
N ALA A 83 0.92 13.06 -4.58
CA ALA A 83 0.68 13.88 -5.78
C ALA A 83 -0.70 13.63 -6.40
N LEU A 84 -1.16 12.37 -6.40
CA LEU A 84 -2.48 11.99 -6.90
C LEU A 84 -3.58 12.03 -5.82
N ARG A 85 -3.29 12.60 -4.64
CA ARG A 85 -4.21 12.70 -3.49
C ARG A 85 -5.01 11.42 -3.25
N LEU A 86 -4.34 10.27 -3.32
CA LEU A 86 -4.97 8.97 -3.17
C LEU A 86 -5.48 8.81 -1.74
N THR A 87 -6.68 8.26 -1.60
CA THR A 87 -7.19 7.82 -0.29
C THR A 87 -6.40 6.61 0.22
N GLU A 88 -6.43 6.33 1.52
CA GLU A 88 -5.83 5.15 2.14
C GLU A 88 -6.09 3.82 1.39
N PRO A 89 -7.35 3.44 1.06
CA PRO A 89 -7.59 2.21 0.32
C PRO A 89 -6.99 2.22 -1.09
N GLU A 90 -6.93 3.38 -1.73
CA GLU A 90 -6.36 3.54 -3.06
C GLU A 90 -4.84 3.45 -3.05
N ARG A 91 -4.21 4.03 -2.01
CA ARG A 91 -2.79 3.88 -1.75
C ARG A 91 -2.46 2.41 -1.50
N ALA A 92 -3.19 1.72 -0.63
CA ALA A 92 -2.98 0.29 -0.39
C ALA A 92 -3.09 -0.54 -1.69
N HIS A 93 -4.09 -0.24 -2.52
CA HIS A 93 -4.25 -0.88 -3.82
C HIS A 93 -3.08 -0.60 -4.77
N LEU A 94 -2.56 0.63 -4.81
CA LEU A 94 -1.39 0.98 -5.61
C LEU A 94 -0.16 0.13 -5.25
N TYR A 95 0.13 -0.05 -3.96
CA TYR A 95 1.24 -0.88 -3.51
C TYR A 95 1.07 -2.34 -3.92
N LEU A 96 -0.14 -2.89 -3.78
CA LEU A 96 -0.45 -4.27 -4.20
C LEU A 96 -0.24 -4.46 -5.72
N LEU A 97 -0.66 -3.49 -6.54
CA LEU A 97 -0.45 -3.53 -7.99
C LEU A 97 1.03 -3.42 -8.37
N ALA A 98 1.81 -2.65 -7.61
CA ALA A 98 3.27 -2.56 -7.77
C ALA A 98 4.03 -3.79 -7.23
N GLY A 99 3.34 -4.74 -6.60
CA GLY A 99 3.96 -5.92 -6.00
C GLY A 99 4.73 -5.63 -4.71
N LEU A 100 4.47 -4.48 -4.08
CA LEU A 100 5.06 -4.07 -2.82
C LEU A 100 4.05 -4.21 -1.68
N ASN A 101 4.54 -4.41 -0.46
CA ASN A 101 3.69 -4.39 0.72
C ASN A 101 3.36 -2.93 1.06
N PRO A 102 2.08 -2.54 1.22
CA PRO A 102 1.74 -1.18 1.64
C PRO A 102 2.45 -0.82 2.95
N PRO A 103 2.99 0.41 3.07
CA PRO A 103 3.56 0.88 4.32
C PRO A 103 2.47 0.83 5.39
N ARG A 104 2.83 0.33 6.58
CA ARG A 104 1.94 0.31 7.73
C ARG A 104 1.42 1.73 7.93
N VAL A 105 0.10 1.90 7.97
CA VAL A 105 -0.53 3.19 8.26
C VAL A 105 -0.18 3.55 9.70
N GLY A 106 0.94 4.23 9.91
CA GLY A 106 1.27 4.83 11.20
C GLY A 106 0.52 6.15 11.30
N GLY A 107 -0.62 6.16 12.00
CA GLY A 107 -1.35 7.42 12.19
C GLY A 107 -2.78 7.34 12.72
N ALA A 108 -3.42 6.17 12.75
CA ALA A 108 -4.31 5.88 13.86
C ALA A 108 -3.48 5.05 14.83
N ARG A 109 -3.65 5.24 16.13
CA ARG A 109 -3.38 4.17 17.09
C ARG A 109 -4.12 2.94 16.56
N GLY A 110 -3.46 2.07 15.79
CA GLY A 110 -4.04 0.80 15.36
C GLY A 110 -4.32 0.09 16.67
N ALA A 111 -5.61 0.09 17.09
CA ALA A 111 -6.06 -0.03 18.47
C ALA A 111 -4.89 -0.39 19.39
N ALA A 112 -4.16 0.65 19.86
CA ALA A 112 -2.93 0.40 20.61
C ALA A 112 -3.31 -0.62 21.66
N VAL A 113 -2.65 -1.79 21.67
CA VAL A 113 -3.07 -2.93 22.50
C VAL A 113 -3.26 -2.38 23.89
N THR A 114 -4.52 -2.23 24.30
CA THR A 114 -4.81 -1.52 25.53
C THR A 114 -4.29 -2.40 26.67
N PRO A 115 -3.95 -1.83 27.83
CA PRO A 115 -3.55 -2.64 28.98
C PRO A 115 -4.55 -3.77 29.27
N GLU A 116 -5.84 -3.53 29.07
CA GLU A 116 -6.91 -4.52 29.25
C GLU A 116 -6.82 -5.67 28.23
N LEU A 117 -6.60 -5.36 26.94
CA LEU A 117 -6.40 -6.38 25.90
C LEU A 117 -5.09 -7.16 26.13
N ARG A 118 -4.07 -6.51 26.69
CA ARG A 118 -2.82 -7.17 27.09
C ARG A 118 -3.04 -8.11 28.26
N HIS A 119 -3.77 -7.69 29.29
CA HIS A 119 -4.12 -8.55 30.42
C HIS A 119 -4.95 -9.77 30.01
N LEU A 120 -5.90 -9.58 29.09
CA LEU A 120 -6.68 -10.69 28.53
C LEU A 120 -5.78 -11.65 27.72
N LEU A 121 -4.83 -11.13 26.95
CA LEU A 121 -3.85 -11.93 26.24
C LEU A 121 -2.93 -12.71 27.21
N ASP A 122 -2.50 -12.08 28.30
CA ASP A 122 -1.64 -12.68 29.33
C ASP A 122 -2.38 -13.78 30.11
N ALA A 123 -3.68 -13.59 30.39
CA ALA A 123 -4.54 -14.59 31.05
C ALA A 123 -4.71 -15.89 30.23
N TRP A 124 -4.43 -15.84 28.92
CA TRP A 124 -4.48 -17.00 28.04
C TRP A 124 -3.25 -17.92 28.15
N THR A 125 -2.22 -17.51 28.90
CA THR A 125 -1.03 -18.32 29.21
C THR A 125 -1.45 -19.64 29.89
N PRO A 126 -0.92 -20.82 29.46
CA PRO A 126 0.20 -21.06 28.55
C PRO A 126 -0.18 -21.29 27.08
N ARG A 127 -1.44 -21.07 26.69
CA ARG A 127 -1.90 -21.36 25.32
C ARG A 127 -1.45 -20.27 24.35
N PRO A 128 -1.08 -20.61 23.10
CA PRO A 128 -0.74 -19.62 22.10
C PRO A 128 -1.97 -18.79 21.74
N ALA A 129 -1.80 -17.47 21.70
CA ALA A 129 -2.86 -16.53 21.33
C ALA A 129 -2.30 -15.39 20.48
N VAL A 130 -3.13 -14.88 19.59
CA VAL A 130 -2.80 -13.79 18.65
C VAL A 130 -3.93 -12.78 18.68
N LEU A 131 -3.56 -11.50 18.77
CA LEU A 131 -4.48 -10.37 18.59
C LEU A 131 -4.36 -9.86 17.15
N GLN A 132 -5.48 -9.81 16.45
CA GLN A 132 -5.59 -9.34 15.08
C GLN A 132 -6.61 -8.21 14.97
N ASP A 133 -6.37 -7.27 14.06
CA ASP A 133 -7.38 -6.27 13.70
C ASP A 133 -8.31 -6.78 12.59
N ARG A 134 -9.33 -5.97 12.25
CA ARG A 134 -10.29 -6.21 11.16
C ARG A 134 -9.67 -6.35 9.76
N TYR A 135 -8.40 -5.98 9.59
CA TYR A 135 -7.65 -6.07 8.35
C TYR A 135 -6.65 -7.23 8.38
N TRP A 136 -6.79 -8.15 9.35
CA TRP A 136 -5.89 -9.29 9.56
C TRP A 136 -4.44 -8.91 9.93
N ASN A 137 -4.22 -7.68 10.40
CA ASN A 137 -2.91 -7.28 10.89
C ASN A 137 -2.66 -7.88 12.28
N LEU A 138 -1.46 -8.43 12.48
CA LEU A 138 -1.02 -8.92 13.78
C LEU A 138 -0.66 -7.74 14.69
N LEU A 139 -1.40 -7.57 15.79
CA LEU A 139 -1.21 -6.52 16.79
C LEU A 139 -0.31 -6.99 17.95
N ALA A 140 -0.48 -8.23 18.40
CA ALA A 140 0.35 -8.86 19.44
C ALA A 140 0.33 -10.39 19.32
N ILE A 141 1.40 -11.03 19.80
CA ILE A 141 1.54 -12.48 19.90
C ILE A 141 1.91 -12.86 21.33
N GLN A 142 1.19 -13.82 21.91
CA GLN A 142 1.56 -14.49 23.14
C GLN A 142 2.37 -15.73 22.79
N ARG A 143 3.58 -15.84 23.33
CA ARG A 143 4.37 -17.07 23.20
C ARG A 143 4.00 -18.03 24.34
N PRO A 144 3.90 -19.34 24.08
CA PRO A 144 3.73 -20.30 25.15
C PRO A 144 4.92 -20.22 26.10
N SER A 145 4.67 -20.16 27.40
CA SER A 145 5.72 -20.34 28.40
C SER A 145 6.21 -21.77 28.28
N THR A 146 7.48 -21.96 27.92
CA THR A 146 8.10 -23.26 27.72
C THR A 146 8.06 -24.06 29.02
N SER A 147 7.01 -24.85 29.23
CA SER A 147 6.90 -25.88 30.26
C SER A 147 5.89 -26.91 29.80
N SER A 148 6.41 -28.04 29.32
CA SER A 148 5.69 -29.26 28.91
C SER A 148 4.62 -29.11 27.84
N CYS A 149 5.05 -29.04 26.57
CA CYS A 149 4.23 -29.49 25.45
C CYS A 149 4.41 -31.02 25.32
N GLN A 150 3.63 -31.81 26.07
CA GLN A 150 3.39 -33.21 25.70
C GLN A 150 2.37 -33.18 24.55
N VAL A 151 2.88 -33.22 23.32
CA VAL A 151 2.05 -33.49 22.15
C VAL A 151 1.58 -34.94 22.28
N VAL A 152 0.33 -35.14 22.70
CA VAL A 152 -0.34 -36.43 22.51
C VAL A 152 -0.66 -36.52 21.03
N ALA A 153 0.28 -37.09 20.27
CA ALA A 153 0.01 -37.57 18.92
C ALA A 153 -0.99 -38.73 19.06
N ARG A 154 -2.25 -38.51 18.68
CA ARG A 154 -3.18 -39.62 18.45
C ARG A 154 -2.84 -40.24 17.09
N ALA A 155 -2.60 -41.55 17.14
CA ALA A 155 -2.48 -42.45 15.99
C ALA A 155 -3.79 -42.54 15.20
#